data_AF-A0AA86LXP7-F1
#
_entry.id   AF-A0AA86LXP7-F1
#
_cell.length_a   1.000
_cell.length_b   1.000
_cell.length_c   1.000
_cell.angle_alpha   90.00
_cell.angle_beta   90.00
_cell.angle_gamma   90.00
#
_symmetry.space_group_name_H-M   'P 1'
#
loop_
_entity.id
_entity.type
_entity.pdbx_description
1 polymer ?
#
loop_
_entity_poly.entity_id
_entity_poly.type
_entity_poly.pdbx_seq_one_letter_code
_entity_poly.pdbx_strand_id
1 'polypeptide(L)'
;MPGFSVLKAAPSQATEISQLIQGLAHYFLGEASSAAAQPFLTTFEPAAIAALITAPACKYFVAMESGLLVGVCALKDRKHIYHLFVAPEAQGRGVARALWEYARADAELDGATGSFTVNSSLHAVPVYERLGFHAIDSVQERNGVRFVPMASVR
;
A
#
# COMPACT_ATOMS: atom_id res chain seq x y z
N MET A 1 -2.45 23.15 -7.52
CA MET A 1 -1.50 22.04 -7.30
C MET A 1 -1.99 21.21 -6.12
N PRO A 2 -1.77 19.89 -6.08
CA PRO A 2 -2.11 19.10 -4.90
C PRO A 2 -1.41 19.69 -3.67
N GLY A 3 -2.06 19.69 -2.51
CA GLY A 3 -1.48 20.16 -1.24
C GLY A 3 -0.40 19.24 -0.66
N PHE A 4 -0.01 18.20 -1.41
CA PHE A 4 0.93 17.17 -0.99
C PHE A 4 1.95 16.87 -2.11
N SER A 5 3.08 16.29 -1.73
CA SER A 5 4.11 15.78 -2.65
C SER A 5 4.34 14.28 -2.43
N VAL A 6 4.73 13.57 -3.49
CA VAL A 6 5.11 12.15 -3.41
C VAL A 6 6.62 12.02 -3.61
N LEU A 7 7.27 11.23 -2.76
CA LEU A 7 8.70 10.95 -2.82
C LEU A 7 9.03 9.52 -2.42
N LYS A 8 10.25 9.06 -2.72
CA LYS A 8 10.78 7.79 -2.21
C LYS A 8 10.91 7.87 -0.69
N ALA A 9 10.49 6.81 -0.01
CA ALA A 9 10.58 6.72 1.44
C ALA A 9 12.03 6.52 1.90
N ALA A 10 12.39 7.13 3.02
CA ALA A 10 13.63 6.85 3.73
C ALA A 10 13.36 5.95 4.96
N PRO A 11 14.34 5.14 5.41
CA PRO A 11 14.18 4.31 6.61
C PRO A 11 13.82 5.10 7.87
N SER A 12 14.18 6.39 7.95
CA SER A 12 13.79 7.29 9.04
C SER A 12 12.28 7.50 9.14
N GLN A 13 11.52 7.26 8.08
CA GLN A 13 10.05 7.40 8.04
C GLN A 13 9.32 6.11 8.44
N ALA A 14 10.05 5.03 8.78
CA ALA A 14 9.45 3.74 9.07
C ALA A 14 8.46 3.78 10.25
N THR A 15 8.73 4.61 11.26
CA THR A 15 7.83 4.79 12.41
C THR A 15 6.50 5.44 12.00
N GLU A 16 6.54 6.49 11.18
CA GLU A 16 5.33 7.19 10.70
C GLU A 16 4.50 6.30 9.77
N ILE A 17 5.17 5.55 8.89
CA ILE A 17 4.53 4.55 8.03
C ILE A 17 3.85 3.47 8.87
N SER A 18 4.57 2.94 9.87
CA SER A 18 4.05 1.93 10.79
C SER A 18 2.79 2.42 11.49
N GLN A 19 2.83 3.62 12.07
CA GLN A 19 1.69 4.22 12.77
C GLN A 19 0.48 4.39 11.85
N LEU A 20 0.68 4.88 10.62
CA LEU A 20 -0.39 5.02 9.64
C LEU A 20 -1.05 3.67 9.32
N ILE A 21 -0.25 2.64 9.01
CA ILE A 21 -0.79 1.33 8.63
C ILE A 21 -1.53 0.68 9.80
N GLN A 22 -0.96 0.72 10.99
CA GLN A 22 -1.58 0.15 12.19
C GLN A 22 -2.90 0.86 12.55
N GLY A 23 -2.97 2.20 12.39
CA GLY A 23 -4.21 2.96 12.57
C GLY A 23 -5.33 2.57 11.60
N LEU A 24 -4.97 1.97 10.45
CA LEU A 24 -5.90 1.53 9.42
C LEU A 24 -6.18 0.01 9.46
N ALA A 25 -5.64 -0.72 10.45
CA ALA A 25 -5.76 -2.18 10.54
C ALA A 25 -7.21 -2.68 10.50
N HIS A 26 -8.13 -1.94 11.10
CA HIS A 26 -9.56 -2.26 11.13
C HIS A 26 -10.21 -2.37 9.73
N TYR A 27 -9.61 -1.81 8.67
CA TYR A 27 -10.12 -1.93 7.30
C TYR A 27 -9.75 -3.24 6.60
N PHE A 28 -8.79 -3.99 7.12
CA PHE A 28 -8.27 -5.18 6.43
C PHE A 28 -8.10 -6.40 7.34
N LEU A 29 -8.22 -6.25 8.65
CA LEU A 29 -8.39 -7.38 9.56
C LEU A 29 -9.84 -7.89 9.50
N GLY A 30 -10.02 -9.21 9.40
CA GLY A 30 -11.32 -9.84 9.62
C GLY A 30 -11.74 -9.84 11.09
N GLU A 31 -12.90 -10.44 11.40
CA GLU A 31 -13.36 -10.67 12.79
C GLU A 31 -12.48 -11.65 13.58
N ALA A 32 -11.43 -12.19 12.95
CA ALA A 32 -10.48 -13.08 13.58
C ALA A 32 -9.85 -12.41 14.81
N SER A 33 -9.88 -13.12 15.94
CA SER A 33 -9.21 -12.72 17.18
C SER A 33 -7.81 -12.19 16.88
N SER A 34 -7.42 -11.08 17.53
CA SER A 34 -6.14 -10.40 17.38
C SER A 34 -4.92 -11.34 17.35
N ALA A 35 -5.01 -12.50 17.99
CA ALA A 35 -4.02 -13.56 17.97
C ALA A 35 -3.71 -14.14 16.57
N ALA A 36 -4.71 -14.36 15.71
CA ALA A 36 -4.52 -14.97 14.39
C ALA A 36 -3.89 -14.00 13.38
N ALA A 37 -4.18 -12.70 13.53
CA ALA A 37 -3.59 -11.64 12.73
C ALA A 37 -2.22 -11.18 13.25
N GLN A 38 -1.82 -11.59 14.46
CA GLN A 38 -0.60 -11.10 15.11
C GLN A 38 0.66 -11.23 14.22
N PRO A 39 0.93 -12.37 13.55
CA PRO A 39 2.10 -12.48 12.68
C PRO A 39 2.05 -11.47 11.52
N PHE A 40 0.87 -11.18 10.99
CA PHE A 40 0.70 -10.17 9.94
C PHE A 40 0.90 -8.76 10.50
N LEU A 41 0.38 -8.46 11.67
CA LEU A 41 0.57 -7.16 12.33
C LEU A 41 2.04 -6.87 12.66
N THR A 42 2.81 -7.90 13.04
CA THR A 42 4.26 -7.71 13.27
C THR A 42 5.03 -7.29 12.01
N THR A 43 4.47 -7.50 10.81
CA THR A 43 5.08 -7.02 9.56
C THR A 43 4.98 -5.51 9.37
N PHE A 44 4.15 -4.84 10.18
CA PHE A 44 3.98 -3.39 10.18
C PHE A 44 4.78 -2.69 11.28
N GLU A 45 5.53 -3.40 12.12
CA GLU A 45 6.38 -2.78 13.13
C GLU A 45 7.45 -1.89 12.48
N PRO A 46 7.91 -0.79 13.13
CA PRO A 46 8.86 0.13 12.53
C PRO A 46 10.14 -0.55 12.02
N ALA A 47 10.67 -1.53 12.74
CA ALA A 47 11.85 -2.27 12.31
C ALA A 47 11.60 -3.11 11.04
N ALA A 48 10.42 -3.73 10.92
CA ALA A 48 10.03 -4.51 9.75
C ALA A 48 9.82 -3.60 8.54
N ILE A 49 9.16 -2.45 8.73
CA ILE A 49 9.00 -1.44 7.67
C ILE A 49 10.36 -0.89 7.23
N ALA A 50 11.25 -0.56 8.16
CA ALA A 50 12.60 -0.07 7.84
C ALA A 50 13.39 -1.11 7.01
N ALA A 51 13.30 -2.40 7.36
CA ALA A 51 13.91 -3.48 6.60
C ALA A 51 13.29 -3.63 5.19
N LEU A 52 11.98 -3.43 5.05
CA LEU A 52 11.31 -3.45 3.74
C LEU A 52 11.69 -2.24 2.87
N ILE A 53 11.91 -1.06 3.47
CA ILE A 53 12.35 0.13 2.74
C ILE A 53 13.75 -0.07 2.15
N THR A 54 14.64 -0.77 2.86
CA THR A 54 16.02 -1.02 2.41
C THR A 54 16.16 -2.28 1.54
N ALA A 55 15.15 -3.13 1.50
CA ALA A 55 15.18 -4.37 0.73
C ALA A 55 15.18 -4.08 -0.79
N PRO A 56 16.11 -4.64 -1.58
CA PRO A 56 16.18 -4.39 -3.04
C PRO A 56 14.90 -4.78 -3.81
N ALA A 57 14.16 -5.76 -3.29
CA ALA A 57 12.92 -6.23 -3.88
C ALA A 57 11.72 -5.31 -3.61
N CYS A 58 11.86 -4.31 -2.74
CA CYS A 58 10.76 -3.44 -2.33
C CYS A 58 11.11 -1.97 -2.55
N LYS A 59 10.15 -1.21 -3.06
CA LYS A 59 10.26 0.24 -3.20
C LYS A 59 9.10 0.90 -2.49
N TYR A 60 9.40 1.77 -1.54
CA TYR A 60 8.41 2.54 -0.79
C TYR A 60 8.39 3.98 -1.25
N PHE A 61 7.19 4.53 -1.31
CA PHE A 61 6.89 5.90 -1.64
C PHE A 61 5.93 6.45 -0.60
N VAL A 62 6.09 7.72 -0.24
CA VAL A 62 5.26 8.39 0.76
C VAL A 62 4.69 9.67 0.17
N ALA A 63 3.47 9.99 0.57
CA ALA A 63 2.84 11.27 0.31
C ALA A 63 2.99 12.14 1.56
N MET A 64 3.55 13.33 1.38
CA MET A 64 3.80 14.29 2.45
C MET A 64 2.98 15.56 2.24
N GLU A 65 2.30 16.03 3.27
CA GLU A 65 1.55 17.29 3.30
C GLU A 65 1.97 18.10 4.53
N SER A 66 2.51 19.31 4.33
CA SER A 66 2.95 20.18 5.43
C SER A 66 3.90 19.50 6.45
N GLY A 67 4.75 18.59 5.97
CA GLY A 67 5.68 17.81 6.79
C GLY A 67 5.09 16.55 7.43
N LEU A 68 3.80 16.27 7.22
CA LEU A 68 3.12 15.09 7.74
C LEU A 68 3.02 14.00 6.67
N LEU A 69 3.24 12.75 7.07
CA LEU A 69 3.00 11.58 6.23
C LEU A 69 1.50 11.30 6.15
N VAL A 70 0.92 11.50 4.96
CA VAL A 70 -0.52 11.33 4.71
C VAL A 70 -0.85 10.12 3.86
N GLY A 71 0.17 9.42 3.35
CA GLY A 71 -0.02 8.16 2.64
C GLY A 71 1.28 7.44 2.34
N VAL A 72 1.17 6.16 2.06
CA VAL A 72 2.30 5.29 1.70
C VAL A 72 1.88 4.33 0.59
N CYS A 73 2.79 4.05 -0.33
CA CYS A 73 2.67 3.00 -1.33
C CYS A 73 3.97 2.20 -1.40
N ALA A 74 3.86 0.88 -1.43
CA ALA A 74 4.99 -0.02 -1.59
C ALA A 74 4.77 -0.93 -2.79
N LEU A 75 5.79 -1.06 -3.62
CA LEU A 75 5.82 -1.98 -4.74
C LEU A 75 6.89 -3.05 -4.51
N LYS A 76 6.47 -4.31 -4.55
CA LYS A 76 7.34 -5.48 -4.44
C LYS A 76 7.58 -6.11 -5.81
N ASP A 77 8.82 -6.50 -6.06
CA ASP A 77 9.28 -7.15 -7.30
C ASP A 77 8.86 -6.38 -8.57
N ARG A 78 8.75 -5.04 -8.45
CA ARG A 78 8.31 -4.09 -9.49
C ARG A 78 6.90 -4.33 -10.04
N LYS A 79 6.10 -5.23 -9.46
CA LYS A 79 4.80 -5.62 -10.03
C LYS A 79 3.67 -5.78 -9.02
N HIS A 80 3.97 -6.00 -7.75
CA HIS A 80 2.95 -6.23 -6.75
C HIS A 80 2.83 -5.02 -5.83
N ILE A 81 1.68 -4.35 -5.82
CA ILE A 81 1.39 -3.35 -4.79
C ILE A 81 1.27 -4.11 -3.47
N TYR A 82 2.25 -3.93 -2.61
CA TYR A 82 2.34 -4.60 -1.34
C TYR A 82 1.56 -3.83 -0.27
N HIS A 83 1.77 -2.52 -0.18
CA HIS A 83 1.06 -1.62 0.73
C HIS A 83 0.53 -0.42 -0.06
N LEU A 84 -0.70 0.01 0.18
CA LEU A 84 -1.22 1.29 -0.29
C LEU A 84 -2.24 1.80 0.73
N PHE A 85 -1.83 2.81 1.50
CA PHE A 85 -2.61 3.34 2.60
C PHE A 85 -2.61 4.87 2.55
N VAL A 86 -3.77 5.46 2.87
CA VAL A 86 -3.96 6.91 2.91
C VAL A 86 -4.65 7.28 4.20
N ALA A 87 -4.11 8.26 4.91
CA ALA A 87 -4.67 8.78 6.15
C ALA A 87 -6.13 9.21 5.91
N PRO A 88 -7.08 8.89 6.82
CA PRO A 88 -8.51 9.18 6.63
C PRO A 88 -8.80 10.63 6.22
N GLU A 89 -8.15 11.59 6.86
CA GLU A 89 -8.23 13.04 6.59
C GLU A 89 -7.68 13.45 5.20
N ALA A 90 -6.90 12.58 4.57
CA ALA A 90 -6.32 12.77 3.24
C ALA A 90 -7.03 11.96 2.14
N GLN A 91 -8.04 11.16 2.48
CA GLN A 91 -8.82 10.39 1.51
C GLN A 91 -9.74 11.28 0.67
N GLY A 92 -10.17 10.78 -0.50
CA GLY A 92 -11.01 11.53 -1.45
C GLY A 92 -10.29 12.67 -2.18
N ARG A 93 -9.02 12.94 -1.85
CA ARG A 93 -8.22 14.07 -2.39
C ARG A 93 -7.21 13.65 -3.47
N GLY A 94 -7.28 12.41 -3.94
CA GLY A 94 -6.40 11.89 -5.00
C GLY A 94 -5.03 11.36 -4.54
N VAL A 95 -4.75 11.29 -3.24
CA VAL A 95 -3.46 10.83 -2.69
C VAL A 95 -3.10 9.41 -3.15
N ALA A 96 -4.05 8.46 -3.08
CA ALA A 96 -3.84 7.09 -3.52
C ALA A 96 -3.46 7.00 -5.02
N ARG A 97 -4.11 7.83 -5.85
CA ARG A 97 -3.83 7.90 -7.29
C ARG A 97 -2.42 8.43 -7.54
N ALA A 98 -2.04 9.52 -6.89
CA ALA A 98 -0.70 10.10 -7.05
C ALA A 98 0.41 9.14 -6.58
N LEU A 99 0.20 8.47 -5.44
CA LEU A 99 1.12 7.43 -4.94
C LEU A 99 1.27 6.29 -5.95
N TRP A 100 0.14 5.79 -6.48
CA TRP A 100 0.15 4.71 -7.45
C TRP A 100 0.83 5.11 -8.76
N GLU A 101 0.50 6.27 -9.32
CA GLU A 101 1.10 6.76 -10.57
C GLU A 101 2.61 6.96 -10.43
N TYR A 102 3.07 7.48 -9.28
CA TYR A 102 4.49 7.60 -8.98
C TYR A 102 5.18 6.23 -8.90
N ALA A 103 4.59 5.28 -8.16
CA ALA A 103 5.13 3.94 -8.02
C ALA A 103 5.19 3.18 -9.35
N ARG A 104 4.15 3.31 -10.18
CA ARG A 104 4.08 2.73 -11.52
C ARG A 104 5.17 3.29 -12.42
N ALA A 105 5.30 4.62 -12.49
CA ALA A 105 6.29 5.28 -13.32
C ALA A 105 7.73 4.89 -12.91
N ASP A 106 8.02 4.84 -11.60
CA ASP A 106 9.33 4.39 -11.10
C ASP A 106 9.61 2.91 -11.43
N ALA A 107 8.58 2.06 -11.45
CA ALA A 107 8.73 0.66 -11.85
C ALA A 107 8.96 0.50 -13.36
N GLU A 108 8.24 1.25 -14.19
CA GLU A 108 8.38 1.26 -15.65
C GLU A 108 9.76 1.76 -16.07
N LEU A 109 10.29 2.80 -15.41
CA LEU A 109 11.68 3.26 -15.60
C LEU A 109 12.71 2.16 -15.27
N ASP A 110 12.40 1.31 -14.29
CA ASP A 110 13.19 0.13 -13.93
C ASP A 110 12.88 -1.10 -14.80
N GLY A 111 12.20 -0.92 -15.94
CA GLY A 111 11.92 -1.96 -16.92
C GLY A 111 10.76 -2.91 -16.55
N ALA A 112 9.88 -2.52 -15.64
CA ALA A 112 8.63 -3.25 -15.42
C ALA A 112 7.76 -3.22 -16.68
N THR A 113 7.23 -4.38 -17.05
CA THR A 113 6.33 -4.53 -18.21
C THR A 113 5.12 -5.38 -17.85
N GLY A 114 4.00 -5.16 -18.53
CA GLY A 114 2.78 -5.92 -18.32
C GLY A 114 1.93 -5.37 -17.17
N SER A 115 1.12 -6.24 -16.55
CA SER A 115 0.20 -5.84 -15.49
C SER A 115 0.86 -5.81 -14.12
N PHE A 116 0.29 -4.97 -13.26
CA PHE A 116 0.56 -4.93 -11.83
C PHE A 116 -0.53 -5.68 -11.08
N THR A 117 -0.22 -6.19 -9.90
CA THR A 117 -1.13 -6.99 -9.07
C THR A 117 -1.25 -6.40 -7.68
N VAL A 118 -2.36 -6.71 -7.00
CA VAL A 118 -2.57 -6.35 -5.60
C VAL A 118 -3.52 -7.34 -4.94
N ASN A 119 -3.34 -7.56 -3.64
CA ASN A 119 -4.33 -8.21 -2.79
C ASN A 119 -5.12 -7.11 -2.08
N SER A 120 -6.24 -6.68 -2.67
CA SER A 120 -7.04 -5.58 -2.15
C SER A 120 -7.87 -6.01 -0.96
N SER A 121 -7.93 -5.23 0.13
CA SER A 121 -9.00 -5.41 1.11
C SER A 121 -10.36 -5.21 0.42
N LEU A 122 -11.42 -5.82 0.95
CA LEU A 122 -12.77 -5.68 0.37
C LEU A 122 -13.20 -4.21 0.32
N HIS A 123 -12.81 -3.42 1.33
CA HIS A 123 -13.07 -1.98 1.38
C HIS A 123 -12.33 -1.19 0.29
N ALA A 124 -11.14 -1.64 -0.13
CA ALA A 124 -10.31 -0.93 -1.09
C ALA A 124 -10.61 -1.31 -2.56
N VAL A 125 -11.45 -2.31 -2.84
CA VAL A 125 -11.78 -2.72 -4.22
C VAL A 125 -12.23 -1.53 -5.09
N PRO A 126 -13.17 -0.67 -4.66
CA PRO A 126 -13.58 0.48 -5.47
C PRO A 126 -12.47 1.51 -5.68
N VAL A 127 -11.46 1.56 -4.81
CA VAL A 127 -10.29 2.43 -5.01
C VAL A 127 -9.47 1.89 -6.16
N TYR A 128 -9.12 0.60 -6.13
CA TYR A 128 -8.32 -0.03 -7.18
C TYR A 128 -9.03 -0.06 -8.53
N GLU A 129 -10.34 -0.24 -8.58
CA GLU A 129 -11.14 -0.10 -9.82
C GLU A 129 -10.95 1.27 -10.48
N ARG A 130 -10.97 2.36 -9.70
CA ARG A 130 -10.72 3.72 -10.20
C ARG A 130 -9.26 3.97 -10.60
N LEU A 131 -8.34 3.13 -10.14
CA LEU A 131 -6.92 3.12 -10.53
C LEU A 131 -6.67 2.22 -11.76
N GLY A 132 -7.70 1.61 -12.32
CA GLY A 132 -7.60 0.75 -13.51
C GLY A 132 -7.32 -0.72 -13.20
N PHE A 133 -7.59 -1.19 -11.98
CA PHE A 133 -7.51 -2.60 -11.64
C PHE A 133 -8.88 -3.28 -11.77
N HIS A 134 -8.88 -4.60 -11.94
CA HIS A 134 -10.08 -5.43 -11.88
C HIS A 134 -9.80 -6.68 -11.05
N ALA A 135 -10.83 -7.24 -10.43
CA ALA A 135 -10.74 -8.51 -9.74
C ALA A 135 -10.38 -9.63 -10.73
N ILE A 136 -9.41 -10.47 -10.36
CA ILE A 136 -8.98 -11.62 -11.16
C ILE A 136 -9.35 -12.96 -10.52
N ASP A 137 -9.90 -12.92 -9.30
CA ASP A 137 -10.37 -14.09 -8.56
C ASP A 137 -11.44 -13.66 -7.54
N SER A 138 -12.12 -14.65 -6.96
CA SER A 138 -13.01 -14.53 -5.82
C SER A 138 -12.29 -14.08 -4.53
N VAL A 139 -13.07 -13.71 -3.52
CA VAL A 139 -12.55 -13.34 -2.19
C VAL A 139 -11.75 -14.51 -1.59
N GLN A 140 -10.54 -14.22 -1.13
CA GLN A 140 -9.67 -15.17 -0.44
C GLN A 140 -9.45 -14.75 1.01
N GLU A 141 -9.10 -15.70 1.87
CA GLU A 141 -8.72 -15.46 3.26
C GLU A 141 -7.40 -16.16 3.58
N ARG A 142 -6.45 -15.42 4.17
CA ARG A 142 -5.18 -15.97 4.64
C ARG A 142 -4.75 -15.27 5.93
N ASN A 143 -4.42 -16.04 6.96
CA ASN A 143 -3.97 -15.52 8.26
C ASN A 143 -4.94 -14.47 8.87
N GLY A 144 -6.25 -14.68 8.72
CA GLY A 144 -7.28 -13.75 9.21
C GLY A 144 -7.46 -12.47 8.40
N VAL A 145 -6.78 -12.34 7.25
CA VAL A 145 -6.90 -11.22 6.31
C VAL A 145 -7.74 -11.66 5.12
N ARG A 146 -8.86 -10.97 4.87
CA ARG A 146 -9.72 -11.19 3.70
C ARG A 146 -9.38 -10.18 2.60
N PHE A 147 -9.15 -10.67 1.39
CA PHE A 147 -8.75 -9.84 0.25
C PHE A 147 -9.30 -10.36 -1.08
N VAL A 148 -9.31 -9.49 -2.08
CA VAL A 148 -9.63 -9.80 -3.47
C VAL A 148 -8.35 -9.62 -4.30
N PRO A 149 -7.83 -10.66 -4.96
CA PRO A 149 -6.76 -10.51 -5.94
C PRO A 149 -7.23 -9.64 -7.10
N MET A 150 -6.45 -8.61 -7.44
CA MET A 150 -6.74 -7.72 -8.56
C MET A 150 -5.50 -7.48 -9.43
N ALA A 151 -5.72 -7.18 -10.71
CA ALA A 151 -4.66 -6.81 -11.65
C ALA A 151 -5.01 -5.54 -12.43
N SER A 152 -4.00 -4.73 -12.75
CA SER A 152 -4.15 -3.56 -13.60
C SER A 152 -4.45 -3.98 -15.04
N VAL A 153 -5.35 -3.25 -15.68
CA VAL A 153 -5.54 -3.32 -17.14
C VAL A 153 -4.31 -2.67 -17.80
N ARG A 154 -3.85 -3.24 -18.91
CA ARG A 154 -2.74 -2.66 -19.70
C ARG A 154 -3.17 -1.38 -20.39
#